data_AF-A0A7S4MV24-F1
#
_entry.id   AF-A0A7S4MV24-F1
#
_cell.length_a   1.000
_cell.length_b   1.000
_cell.length_c   1.000
_cell.angle_alpha   90.00
_cell.angle_beta   90.00
_cell.angle_gamma   90.00
#
_symmetry.space_group_name_H-M   'P 1'
#
loop_
_entity.id
_entity.type
_entity.pdbx_description
1 polymer ?
#
loop_
_entity_poly.entity_id
_entity_poly.type
_entity_poly.pdbx_seq_one_letter_code
_entity_poly.pdbx_strand_id
1 'polypeptide(L)'
;SGPPLRQLEELAAWGELLKSGMIVAFTAHTKDVWMEGSYWLALICGPAYPVPEAQVHASDEFEAGWLVVKAQWFELVTESPRCYKLQPEERILVVNEMIRLAGIKFEKVVKRSPRLGDSQHFFSEDSHNCLAALVRDQKAEAENAAVRDISPPVAADPDV
;
A
#
# COMPACT_ATOMS: atom_id res chain seq x y z
N SER A 1 3.84 -16.75 14.15
CA SER A 1 5.24 -16.82 13.67
C SER A 1 5.58 -15.48 13.07
N GLY A 2 6.58 -14.77 13.60
CA GLY A 2 6.97 -13.47 13.06
C GLY A 2 7.50 -13.58 11.63
N PRO A 3 7.50 -12.49 10.84
CA PRO A 3 8.05 -12.49 9.50
C PRO A 3 9.54 -12.88 9.53
N PRO A 4 10.03 -13.66 8.55
CA PRO A 4 11.45 -14.04 8.47
C PRO A 4 12.37 -12.81 8.46
N LEU A 5 13.54 -12.91 9.11
CA LEU A 5 14.51 -11.81 9.33
C LEU A 5 14.82 -11.00 8.05
N ARG A 6 14.95 -11.67 6.90
CA ARG A 6 15.19 -11.02 5.60
C ARG A 6 14.08 -10.05 5.19
N GLN A 7 12.83 -10.40 5.50
CA GLN A 7 11.67 -9.58 5.20
C GLN A 7 11.64 -8.32 6.08
N LEU A 8 12.10 -8.44 7.34
CA LEU A 8 12.26 -7.30 8.25
C LEU A 8 13.35 -6.33 7.79
N GLU A 9 14.49 -6.84 7.30
CA GLU A 9 15.58 -6.02 6.75
C GLU A 9 15.13 -5.25 5.49
N GLU A 10 14.42 -5.91 4.58
CA GLU A 10 13.86 -5.27 3.39
C GLU A 10 12.79 -4.22 3.74
N LEU A 11 11.95 -4.49 4.74
CA LEU A 11 10.94 -3.54 5.21
C LEU A 11 11.58 -2.32 5.86
N ALA A 12 12.63 -2.51 6.67
CA ALA A 12 13.38 -1.42 7.27
C ALA A 12 14.05 -0.57 6.18
N ALA A 13 14.74 -1.19 5.22
CA ALA A 13 15.35 -0.49 4.10
C ALA A 13 14.32 0.29 3.26
N TRP A 14 13.15 -0.29 3.01
CA TRP A 14 12.06 0.42 2.34
C TRP A 14 11.54 1.60 3.16
N GLY A 15 11.35 1.41 4.47
CA GLY A 15 10.92 2.47 5.39
C GLY A 15 11.89 3.65 5.46
N GLU A 16 13.20 3.40 5.41
CA GLU A 16 14.23 4.45 5.36
C GLU A 16 14.21 5.26 4.06
N LEU A 17 13.73 4.66 2.97
CA LEU A 17 13.57 5.36 1.69
C LEU A 17 12.37 6.29 1.68
N LEU A 18 11.38 6.08 2.54
CA LEU A 18 10.16 6.89 2.61
C LEU A 18 10.48 8.29 3.15
N LYS A 19 10.19 9.30 2.33
CA LYS A 19 10.39 10.71 2.66
C LYS A 19 9.10 11.48 2.46
N SER A 20 8.93 12.53 3.28
CA SER A 20 7.84 13.49 3.10
C SER A 20 7.77 13.98 1.66
N GLY A 21 6.57 14.00 1.07
CA GLY A 21 6.33 14.38 -0.31
C GLY A 21 6.41 13.23 -1.33
N MET A 22 6.81 12.02 -0.92
CA MET A 22 6.75 10.85 -1.79
C MET A 22 5.31 10.38 -1.97
N ILE A 23 4.99 9.92 -3.18
CA ILE A 23 3.72 9.25 -3.47
C ILE A 23 3.98 7.76 -3.43
N VAL A 24 3.12 7.03 -2.73
CA VAL A 24 3.15 5.58 -2.64
C VAL A 24 1.78 5.02 -3.00
N ALA A 25 1.74 3.75 -3.37
CA ALA A 25 0.50 3.02 -3.58
C ALA A 25 0.33 1.97 -2.48
N PHE A 26 -0.92 1.74 -2.10
CA PHE A 26 -1.32 0.77 -1.10
C PHE A 26 -2.35 -0.17 -1.68
N THR A 27 -2.21 -1.47 -1.44
CA THR A 27 -3.22 -2.42 -1.89
C THR A 27 -4.53 -2.12 -1.18
N ALA A 28 -5.61 -1.90 -1.94
CA ALA A 28 -6.91 -1.68 -1.34
C ALA A 28 -7.36 -2.97 -0.66
N HIS A 29 -7.79 -2.86 0.60
CA HIS A 29 -8.36 -3.98 1.31
C HIS A 29 -9.60 -4.48 0.55
N THR A 30 -9.86 -5.80 0.54
CA THR A 30 -10.91 -6.42 -0.30
C THR A 30 -12.30 -5.84 -0.06
N LYS A 31 -12.56 -5.34 1.15
CA LYS A 31 -13.82 -4.69 1.53
C LYS A 31 -13.97 -3.27 0.98
N ASP A 32 -12.88 -2.68 0.50
CA ASP A 32 -12.78 -1.26 0.12
C ASP A 32 -12.40 -1.06 -1.36
N VAL A 33 -12.26 -2.16 -2.11
CA VAL A 33 -11.99 -2.18 -3.56
C VAL A 33 -13.05 -1.42 -4.37
N TRP A 34 -14.28 -1.32 -3.84
CA TRP A 34 -15.39 -0.62 -4.50
C TRP A 34 -15.26 0.91 -4.51
N MET A 35 -14.31 1.51 -3.76
CA MET A 35 -14.15 2.97 -3.67
C MET A 35 -13.22 3.57 -4.73
N GLU A 36 -12.07 2.95 -5.02
CA GLU A 36 -11.10 3.47 -6.02
C GLU A 36 -10.59 2.40 -7.00
N GLY A 37 -10.83 1.12 -6.72
CA GLY A 37 -10.26 0.00 -7.46
C GLY A 37 -9.24 -0.81 -6.66
N SER A 38 -8.21 -1.32 -7.31
CA SER A 38 -7.29 -2.32 -6.76
C SER A 38 -6.22 -1.78 -5.80
N TYR A 39 -5.98 -0.48 -5.79
CA TYR A 39 -5.02 0.20 -4.92
C TYR A 39 -5.43 1.65 -4.67
N TRP A 40 -4.89 2.23 -3.60
CA TRP A 40 -5.03 3.64 -3.25
C TRP A 40 -3.69 4.36 -3.33
N LEU A 41 -3.70 5.64 -3.67
CA LEU A 41 -2.50 6.47 -3.68
C LEU A 41 -2.43 7.31 -2.39
N ALA A 42 -1.25 7.42 -1.80
CA ALA A 42 -1.02 8.22 -0.59
C ALA A 42 0.20 9.13 -0.73
N LEU A 43 0.09 10.34 -0.17
CA LEU A 43 1.20 11.26 0.01
C LEU A 43 1.83 11.02 1.39
N ILE A 44 3.11 10.70 1.42
CA ILE A 44 3.86 10.55 2.68
C ILE A 44 4.06 11.92 3.34
N CYS A 45 3.71 12.03 4.62
CA CYS A 45 3.81 13.27 5.41
C CYS A 45 5.02 13.29 6.34
N GLY A 46 5.71 12.16 6.53
CA GLY A 46 6.84 12.05 7.45
C GLY A 46 7.62 10.75 7.30
N PRO A 47 8.70 10.56 8.07
CA PRO A 47 9.48 9.33 8.05
C PRO A 47 8.67 8.17 8.63
N ALA A 48 9.04 6.95 8.25
CA ALA A 48 8.50 5.74 8.86
C ALA A 48 8.96 5.61 10.33
N TYR A 49 8.12 5.07 11.18
CA TYR A 49 8.39 4.86 12.60
C TYR A 49 7.75 3.55 13.09
N PRO A 50 8.34 2.88 14.10
CA PRO A 50 7.73 1.69 14.68
C PRO A 50 6.48 2.06 15.46
N VAL A 51 5.42 1.24 15.36
CA VAL A 51 4.17 1.43 16.10
C VAL A 51 4.47 1.43 17.60
N PRO A 52 4.09 2.51 18.33
CA PRO A 52 4.21 2.54 19.78
C PRO A 52 3.29 1.49 20.44
N GLU A 53 3.74 0.81 21.49
CA GLU A 53 2.92 -0.17 22.22
C GLU A 53 1.56 0.38 22.69
N ALA A 54 1.52 1.66 23.07
CA ALA A 54 0.29 2.34 23.46
C ALA A 54 -0.78 2.39 22.34
N GLN A 55 -0.36 2.35 21.08
CA GLN A 55 -1.25 2.40 19.92
C GLN A 55 -1.73 1.00 19.49
N VAL A 56 -0.93 -0.04 19.76
CA VAL A 56 -1.31 -1.45 19.58
C VAL A 56 -2.52 -1.81 20.43
N HIS A 57 -2.60 -1.29 21.66
CA HIS A 57 -3.73 -1.54 22.55
C HIS A 57 -5.00 -0.76 22.18
N ALA A 58 -4.91 0.20 21.27
CA ALA A 58 -6.02 1.09 20.90
C ALA A 58 -6.79 0.62 19.66
N SER A 59 -6.19 -0.24 18.83
CA SER A 59 -6.81 -0.77 17.61
C SER A 59 -6.31 -2.19 17.32
N ASP A 60 -7.21 -3.11 17.00
CA ASP A 60 -6.91 -4.49 16.58
C ASP A 60 -6.16 -4.58 15.23
N GLU A 61 -5.80 -3.43 14.62
CA GLU A 61 -5.23 -3.33 13.27
C GLU A 61 -3.69 -3.27 13.24
N PHE A 62 -3.01 -3.16 14.38
CA PHE A 62 -1.55 -3.04 14.45
C PHE A 62 -0.94 -4.00 15.47
N GLU A 63 0.28 -4.50 15.19
CA GLU A 63 1.11 -5.21 16.18
C GLU A 63 2.33 -4.37 16.58
N ALA A 64 2.86 -4.64 17.78
CA ALA A 64 4.06 -3.98 18.28
C ALA A 64 5.26 -4.28 17.37
N GLY A 65 6.01 -3.23 17.01
CA GLY A 65 7.18 -3.34 16.15
C GLY A 65 6.88 -3.32 14.64
N TRP A 66 5.61 -3.25 14.23
CA TRP A 66 5.28 -2.95 12.84
C TRP A 66 5.77 -1.55 12.47
N LEU A 67 6.20 -1.38 11.23
CA LEU A 67 6.66 -0.09 10.72
C LEU A 67 5.48 0.62 10.05
N VAL A 68 5.21 1.86 10.47
CA VAL A 68 4.11 2.70 9.97
C VAL A 68 4.61 4.05 9.49
N VAL A 69 3.77 4.75 8.72
CA VAL A 69 4.03 6.12 8.28
C VAL A 69 2.77 6.96 8.39
N LYS A 70 2.93 8.28 8.58
CA LYS A 70 1.83 9.22 8.40
C LYS A 70 1.69 9.60 6.94
N ALA A 71 0.47 9.58 6.43
CA ALA A 71 0.18 9.92 5.05
C ALA A 71 -1.23 10.51 4.88
N GLN A 72 -1.44 11.16 3.73
CA GLN A 72 -2.74 11.65 3.29
C GLN A 72 -3.18 10.90 2.04
N TRP A 73 -4.44 10.47 2.00
CA TRP A 73 -4.98 9.77 0.84
C TRP A 73 -5.25 10.72 -0.32
N PHE A 74 -5.04 10.22 -1.53
CA PHE A 74 -5.65 10.78 -2.72
C PHE A 74 -7.02 10.13 -2.92
N GLU A 75 -7.98 10.91 -3.38
CA GLU A 75 -9.31 10.47 -3.81
C GLU A 75 -9.39 10.59 -5.34
N LEU A 76 -9.74 9.50 -6.02
CA LEU A 76 -10.00 9.46 -7.45
C LEU A 76 -11.27 10.23 -7.79
N VAL A 77 -11.11 11.31 -8.55
CA VAL A 77 -12.19 12.20 -8.97
C VAL A 77 -12.76 11.80 -10.34
N THR A 78 -11.90 11.39 -11.26
CA THR A 78 -12.29 10.91 -12.61
C THR A 78 -11.37 9.80 -13.06
N GLU A 79 -11.87 8.83 -13.82
CA GLU A 79 -11.06 7.71 -14.32
C GLU A 79 -10.41 7.95 -15.69
N SER A 80 -10.95 8.87 -16.51
CA SER A 80 -10.40 9.15 -17.84
C SER A 80 -10.54 10.63 -18.20
N PRO A 81 -9.47 11.43 -18.08
CA PRO A 81 -8.16 11.07 -17.51
C PRO A 81 -8.23 10.79 -16.00
N ARG A 82 -7.32 9.95 -15.47
CA ARG A 82 -7.23 9.71 -14.02
C ARG A 82 -6.80 10.97 -13.27
N CYS A 83 -7.74 11.54 -12.54
CA CYS A 83 -7.53 12.75 -11.75
C CYS A 83 -7.78 12.46 -10.28
N TYR A 84 -6.89 12.94 -9.43
CA TYR A 84 -6.94 12.72 -8.00
C TYR A 84 -6.95 14.03 -7.23
N LYS A 85 -7.57 14.01 -6.04
CA LYS A 85 -7.59 15.11 -5.09
C LYS A 85 -7.01 14.65 -3.77
N LEU A 86 -6.07 15.41 -3.22
CA LEU A 86 -5.51 15.12 -1.89
C LEU A 86 -6.55 15.42 -0.80
N GLN A 87 -6.75 14.46 0.10
CA GLN A 87 -7.57 14.65 1.29
C GLN A 87 -6.77 15.30 2.41
N PRO A 88 -7.37 16.21 3.20
CA PRO A 88 -6.67 16.90 4.27
C PRO A 88 -6.38 16.01 5.49
N GLU A 89 -7.12 14.91 5.65
CA GLU A 89 -7.01 14.01 6.81
C GLU A 89 -5.70 13.20 6.76
N GLU A 90 -4.89 13.31 7.81
CA GLU A 90 -3.73 12.43 8.01
C GLU A 90 -4.16 11.09 8.60
N ARG A 91 -3.61 10.01 8.06
CA ARG A 91 -3.82 8.64 8.53
C ARG A 91 -2.49 7.92 8.71
N ILE A 92 -2.52 6.86 9.52
CA ILE A 92 -1.37 6.01 9.78
C ILE A 92 -1.50 4.77 8.92
N LEU A 93 -0.48 4.50 8.11
CA LEU A 93 -0.47 3.41 7.15
C LEU A 93 0.67 2.44 7.46
N VAL A 94 0.42 1.14 7.30
CA VAL A 94 1.40 0.07 7.56
C VAL A 94 2.33 -0.07 6.36
N VAL A 95 3.64 0.08 6.58
CA VAL A 95 4.66 0.00 5.51
C VAL A 95 4.64 -1.36 4.80
N ASN A 96 4.25 -2.43 5.50
CA ASN A 96 4.16 -3.77 4.95
C ASN A 96 3.12 -3.91 3.82
N GLU A 97 2.05 -3.11 3.85
CA GLU A 97 0.97 -3.17 2.85
C GLU A 97 1.20 -2.23 1.65
N MET A 98 2.33 -1.51 1.66
CA MET A 98 2.72 -0.65 0.55
C MET A 98 3.14 -1.48 -0.66
N ILE A 99 2.65 -1.08 -1.82
CA ILE A 99 3.15 -1.55 -3.11
C ILE A 99 4.51 -0.88 -3.33
N ARG A 100 5.57 -1.71 -3.35
CA ARG A 100 6.96 -1.27 -3.46
C ARG A 100 7.29 -0.86 -4.91
N LEU A 101 6.73 0.27 -5.36
CA LEU A 101 7.06 0.89 -6.64
C LEU A 101 7.71 2.25 -6.40
N ALA A 102 8.99 2.38 -6.76
CA ALA A 102 9.71 3.64 -6.66
C ALA A 102 9.29 4.62 -7.76
N GLY A 103 9.28 5.92 -7.46
CA GLY A 103 9.18 6.96 -8.48
C GLY A 103 7.78 7.23 -9.02
N ILE A 104 6.72 6.85 -8.29
CA ILE A 104 5.35 7.28 -8.60
C ILE A 104 5.29 8.80 -8.58
N LYS A 105 4.82 9.40 -9.68
CA LYS A 105 4.73 10.84 -9.87
C LYS A 105 3.43 11.17 -10.58
N PHE A 106 2.81 12.26 -10.16
CA PHE A 106 1.76 12.87 -10.96
C PHE A 106 2.35 13.72 -12.08
N GLU A 107 1.64 13.76 -13.20
CA GLU A 107 1.99 14.53 -14.37
C GLU A 107 1.59 16.00 -14.19
N LYS A 108 2.43 16.91 -14.73
CA LYS A 108 2.06 18.31 -14.86
C LYS A 108 1.12 18.46 -16.05
N VAL A 109 -0.07 18.98 -15.81
CA VAL A 109 -1.08 19.18 -16.84
C VAL A 109 -0.67 20.33 -17.74
N VAL A 110 -0.44 20.04 -19.02
CA VAL A 110 -0.12 21.07 -20.03
C VAL A 110 -1.40 21.73 -20.58
N LYS A 111 -2.57 21.08 -20.47
CA LYS A 111 -3.86 21.63 -20.93
C LYS A 111 -4.90 21.63 -19.81
N ARG A 112 -5.10 22.79 -19.18
CA ARG A 112 -6.20 23.02 -18.22
C ARG A 112 -7.54 22.77 -18.92
N SER A 113 -8.28 21.75 -18.48
CA SER A 113 -9.73 21.76 -18.67
C SER A 113 -10.30 22.86 -17.78
N PRO A 114 -11.09 23.82 -18.30
CA PRO A 114 -11.61 24.95 -17.50
C PRO A 114 -12.51 24.56 -16.32
N ARG A 115 -12.88 23.27 -16.23
CA ARG A 115 -13.76 22.71 -15.20
C ARG A 115 -13.01 22.13 -14.00
N LEU A 116 -11.67 22.06 -14.04
CA LEU A 116 -10.86 21.44 -13.00
C LEU A 116 -10.15 22.50 -12.15
N GLY A 117 -10.30 22.42 -10.83
CA GLY A 117 -9.68 23.33 -9.86
C GLY A 117 -8.17 23.09 -9.68
N ASP A 118 -7.49 24.05 -9.04
CA ASP A 118 -6.01 24.10 -8.91
C ASP A 118 -5.38 22.96 -8.06
N SER A 119 -6.17 22.13 -7.39
CA SER A 119 -5.71 21.10 -6.45
C SER A 119 -5.77 19.66 -6.99
N GLN A 120 -5.82 19.49 -8.31
CA GLN A 120 -5.97 18.17 -8.93
C GLN A 120 -4.67 17.63 -9.52
N HIS A 121 -4.44 16.33 -9.28
CA HIS A 121 -3.25 15.60 -9.62
C HIS A 121 -3.56 14.57 -10.71
N PHE A 122 -2.74 14.52 -11.77
CA PHE A 122 -3.01 13.68 -12.93
C PHE A 122 -2.09 12.48 -12.94
N PHE A 123 -2.66 11.31 -13.14
CA PHE A 123 -1.92 10.06 -13.14
C PHE A 123 -2.04 9.39 -14.49
N SER A 124 -0.90 9.01 -15.09
CA SER A 124 -0.92 8.41 -16.42
C SER A 124 -1.52 7.00 -16.42
N GLU A 125 -2.15 6.64 -17.54
CA GLU A 125 -2.64 5.27 -17.73
C GLU A 125 -1.50 4.25 -17.68
N ASP A 126 -0.30 4.60 -18.18
CA ASP A 126 0.86 3.72 -18.10
C ASP A 126 1.26 3.43 -16.65
N SER A 127 1.34 4.47 -15.80
CA SER A 127 1.65 4.30 -14.38
C SER A 127 0.55 3.51 -13.66
N HIS A 128 -0.72 3.74 -14.01
CA HIS A 128 -1.84 2.98 -13.50
C HIS A 128 -1.75 1.50 -13.87
N ASN A 129 -1.46 1.19 -15.13
CA ASN A 129 -1.34 -0.18 -15.62
C ASN A 129 -0.19 -0.94 -14.95
N CYS A 130 0.95 -0.27 -14.71
CA CYS A 130 2.06 -0.84 -13.95
C CYS A 130 1.65 -1.20 -12.53
N LEU A 131 1.00 -0.27 -11.80
CA LEU A 131 0.52 -0.54 -10.44
C LEU A 131 -0.52 -1.65 -10.41
N ALA A 132 -1.48 -1.64 -11.34
CA ALA A 132 -2.52 -2.66 -11.42
C ALA A 132 -1.96 -4.05 -11.76
N ALA A 133 -0.87 -4.15 -12.52
CA ALA A 133 -0.16 -5.41 -12.75
C ALA A 133 0.51 -5.90 -11.45
N LEU A 134 1.27 -5.04 -10.77
CA LEU A 134 1.96 -5.41 -9.51
C LEU A 134 0.99 -5.89 -8.43
N VAL A 135 -0.17 -5.26 -8.29
CA VAL A 135 -1.20 -5.69 -7.33
C VAL A 135 -1.74 -7.07 -7.68
N ARG A 136 -1.94 -7.38 -8.97
CA ARG A 136 -2.40 -8.70 -9.41
C ARG A 136 -1.35 -9.76 -9.11
N ASP A 137 -0.08 -9.47 -9.37
CA ASP A 137 1.02 -10.40 -9.11
C ASP A 137 1.18 -10.68 -7.62
N GLN A 138 1.12 -9.63 -6.77
CA GLN A 138 1.15 -9.80 -5.30
C GLN A 138 -0.01 -10.64 -4.77
N LYS A 139 -1.24 -10.44 -5.30
CA LYS A 139 -2.39 -11.24 -4.92
C LYS A 139 -2.24 -12.70 -5.33
N ALA A 140 -1.74 -12.96 -6.54
CA ALA A 140 -1.51 -14.32 -7.03
C ALA A 140 -0.42 -15.06 -6.23
N GLU A 141 0.64 -14.35 -5.81
CA GLU A 141 1.69 -14.94 -4.96
C GLU A 141 1.15 -15.28 -3.56
N ALA A 142 0.38 -14.39 -2.94
CA ALA A 142 -0.24 -14.62 -1.65
C ALA A 142 -1.21 -15.81 -1.67
N GLU A 143 -2.03 -15.94 -2.72
CA GLU A 143 -2.94 -17.07 -2.90
C GLU A 143 -2.17 -18.39 -3.07
N ASN A 144 -1.13 -18.41 -3.90
CA ASN A 144 -0.28 -19.59 -4.09
C ASN A 144 0.48 -19.99 -2.82
N ALA A 145 0.91 -19.02 -2.00
CA ALA A 145 1.55 -19.29 -0.71
C ALA A 145 0.56 -19.92 0.28
N ALA A 146 -0.68 -19.42 0.34
CA ALA A 146 -1.72 -19.98 1.18
C ALA A 146 -2.08 -21.43 0.81
N VAL A 147 -2.07 -21.78 -0.49
CA VAL A 147 -2.30 -23.16 -0.96
C VAL A 147 -1.16 -24.11 -0.58
N ARG A 148 0.09 -23.62 -0.50
CA ARG A 148 1.26 -24.43 -0.14
C ARG A 148 1.34 -24.77 1.34
N ASP A 149 0.74 -23.96 2.21
CA ASP A 149 0.73 -24.17 3.66
C ASP A 149 -0.33 -25.21 4.09
N ILE A 150 -1.22 -25.61 3.18
CA ILE A 150 -2.18 -26.71 3.36
C ILE A 150 -1.54 -28.05 2.98
N SER A 151 -0.36 -28.35 3.50
CA SER A 151 0.21 -29.69 3.40
C SER A 151 -0.51 -30.60 4.41
N PRO A 152 -1.08 -31.76 3.99
CA PRO A 152 -1.75 -32.65 4.93
C PRO A 152 -0.75 -33.16 5.99
N PRO A 153 -1.17 -33.39 7.24
CA PRO A 153 -0.30 -34.02 8.22
C PRO A 153 0.14 -35.38 7.68
N VAL A 154 1.46 -35.59 7.62
CA VAL A 154 2.05 -36.90 7.38
C VAL A 154 1.36 -37.89 8.32
N ALA A 155 0.65 -38.86 7.75
CA ALA A 155 0.07 -39.95 8.51
C ALA A 155 1.20 -40.62 9.30
N ALA A 156 1.12 -40.54 10.62
CA ALA A 156 2.00 -41.31 11.48
C ALA A 156 1.74 -42.79 11.21
N ASP A 157 2.76 -43.51 10.76
CA ASP A 157 2.76 -44.98 10.68
C ASP A 157 2.41 -45.56 12.06
N PRO A 158 1.34 -46.36 12.17
CA PRO A 158 1.07 -47.12 13.38
C PRO A 158 1.64 -48.53 13.21
N ASP A 159 2.92 -48.72 13.51
CA ASP A 159 3.46 -50.04 13.87
C ASP A 159 4.80 -49.91 14.61
N VAL A 160 4.71 -49.75 15.95
CA VAL A 160 5.70 -50.18 16.95
C VAL A 160 4.93 -50.83 18.10
#